data_AF-A0A517Y965-F1
#
_entry.id   AF-A0A517Y965-F1
#
_cell.length_a   1.000
_cell.length_b   1.000
_cell.length_c   1.000
_cell.angle_alpha   90.00
_cell.angle_beta   90.00
_cell.angle_gamma   90.00
#
_symmetry.space_group_name_H-M   'P 1'
#
loop_
_entity.id
_entity.type
_entity.pdbx_description
1 polymer ?
#
loop_
_entity_poly.entity_id
_entity_poly.type
_entity_poly.pdbx_seq_one_letter_code
_entity_poly.pdbx_strand_id
1 'polypeptide(L)'
;MKKSDELSSAIAEIAANLARIANYFDRPPPDKVGTPYIAERLGCTTDYVVVMVREERIPPSCLVPGTGNGKPWKLYRSRIDQWIEHR
;
A
#
# COMPACT_ATOMS: atom_id res chain seq x y z
N MET A 1 -19.59 -31.68 33.24
CA MET A 1 -19.79 -31.49 31.79
C MET A 1 -19.70 -30.02 31.36
N LYS A 2 -20.29 -29.04 32.07
CA LYS A 2 -20.30 -27.61 31.68
C LYS A 2 -18.94 -26.91 31.44
N LYS A 3 -17.90 -27.20 32.23
CA LYS A 3 -16.59 -26.50 32.12
C LYS A 3 -15.84 -26.76 30.80
N SER A 4 -16.04 -27.94 30.20
CA SER A 4 -15.39 -28.29 28.94
C SER A 4 -16.00 -27.52 27.75
N ASP A 5 -17.31 -27.30 27.80
CA ASP A 5 -18.06 -26.61 26.76
C ASP A 5 -17.79 -25.09 26.79
N GLU A 6 -17.73 -24.50 27.98
CA GLU A 6 -17.35 -23.09 28.18
C GLU A 6 -15.93 -22.81 27.68
N LEU A 7 -14.98 -23.70 27.98
CA LEU A 7 -13.60 -23.58 27.49
C LEU A 7 -13.53 -23.71 25.96
N SER A 8 -14.28 -24.65 25.38
CA SER A 8 -14.35 -24.83 23.92
C SER A 8 -14.91 -23.59 23.22
N SER A 9 -15.97 -23.00 23.77
CA SER A 9 -16.55 -21.74 23.27
C SER A 9 -15.57 -20.58 23.34
N ALA A 10 -14.88 -20.42 24.48
CA ALA A 10 -13.90 -19.35 24.65
C ALA A 10 -12.73 -19.47 23.66
N ILE A 11 -12.25 -20.69 23.40
CA ILE A 11 -11.20 -20.94 22.41
C ILE A 11 -11.69 -20.59 20.99
N ALA A 12 -12.93 -20.95 20.64
CA ALA A 12 -13.50 -20.63 19.34
C ALA A 12 -13.62 -19.11 19.12
N GLU A 13 -14.01 -18.35 20.15
CA GLU A 13 -14.07 -16.89 20.09
C GLU A 13 -12.68 -16.25 19.92
N ILE A 14 -11.67 -16.75 20.63
CA ILE A 14 -10.28 -16.30 20.47
C ILE A 14 -9.79 -16.57 19.05
N ALA A 15 -10.02 -17.79 18.53
CA ALA A 15 -9.65 -18.14 17.16
C ALA A 15 -10.33 -17.23 16.12
N ALA A 16 -11.61 -16.92 16.31
CA ALA A 16 -12.35 -16.01 15.44
C ALA A 16 -11.83 -14.56 15.51
N ASN A 17 -11.40 -14.10 16.69
CA ASN A 17 -10.76 -12.79 16.86
C ASN A 17 -9.39 -12.75 16.16
N LEU A 18 -8.58 -13.79 16.31
CA LEU A 18 -7.27 -13.89 15.65
C LEU A 18 -7.42 -13.92 14.13
N ALA A 19 -8.40 -14.66 13.59
CA ALA A 19 -8.69 -14.67 12.16
C ALA A 19 -9.08 -13.28 11.64
N ARG A 20 -9.88 -12.51 12.40
CA ARG A 20 -10.22 -11.12 12.04
C ARG A 20 -9.01 -10.20 12.02
N ILE A 21 -8.09 -10.35 12.97
CA ILE A 21 -6.84 -9.58 13.01
C ILE A 21 -5.96 -9.96 11.83
N ALA A 22 -5.77 -11.25 11.55
CA ALA A 22 -5.00 -11.72 10.41
C ALA A 22 -5.55 -11.16 9.08
N ASN A 23 -6.87 -11.22 8.87
CA ASN A 23 -7.53 -10.67 7.69
C ASN A 23 -7.36 -9.15 7.54
N TYR A 24 -7.20 -8.42 8.66
CA TYR A 24 -6.93 -6.99 8.62
C TYR A 24 -5.51 -6.68 8.09
N PHE A 25 -4.54 -7.52 8.44
CA PHE A 25 -3.15 -7.38 7.98
C PHE A 25 -2.92 -7.93 6.57
N ASP A 26 -3.73 -8.89 6.10
CA ASP A 26 -3.68 -9.45 4.74
C ASP A 26 -4.45 -8.62 3.70
N ARG A 27 -4.65 -7.32 3.96
CA ARG A 27 -5.33 -6.45 2.99
C ARG A 27 -4.44 -6.25 1.77
N PRO A 28 -5.01 -6.33 0.54
CA PRO A 28 -4.25 -6.03 -0.65
C PRO A 28 -3.68 -4.61 -0.54
N PRO A 29 -2.42 -4.40 -0.98
CA PRO A 29 -1.81 -3.09 -0.96
C PRO A 29 -2.67 -2.07 -1.72
N PRO A 30 -2.63 -0.79 -1.35
CA PRO A 30 -3.44 0.23 -2.01
C PRO A 30 -3.09 0.34 -3.50
N ASP A 31 -4.11 0.42 -4.35
CA ASP A 31 -3.96 0.59 -5.80
C ASP A 31 -3.24 1.88 -6.19
N LYS A 32 -3.26 2.88 -5.29
CA LYS A 32 -2.66 4.19 -5.48
C LYS A 32 -1.66 4.48 -4.38
N VAL A 33 -0.45 4.82 -4.78
CA VAL A 33 0.66 5.15 -3.88
C VAL A 33 1.03 6.63 -3.98
N GLY A 34 1.69 7.16 -2.95
CA GLY A 34 2.25 8.50 -2.96
C GLY A 34 3.74 8.52 -3.26
N THR A 35 4.32 9.72 -3.32
CA THR A 35 5.77 9.89 -3.51
C THR A 35 6.65 9.22 -2.43
N PRO A 36 6.26 9.06 -1.14
CA PRO A 36 7.09 8.35 -0.17
C PRO A 36 7.38 6.90 -0.54
N TYR A 37 6.38 6.19 -1.08
CA TYR A 37 6.53 4.81 -1.53
C TYR A 37 7.60 4.65 -2.60
N ILE A 38 7.61 5.57 -3.56
CA ILE A 38 8.55 5.56 -4.69
C ILE A 38 9.94 5.96 -4.21
N ALA A 39 10.00 6.96 -3.33
CA ALA A 39 11.23 7.44 -2.72
C ALA A 39 11.96 6.30 -1.97
N GLU A 40 11.23 5.54 -1.17
CA GLU A 40 11.72 4.35 -0.48
C GLU A 40 12.24 3.28 -1.47
N ARG A 41 11.44 2.95 -2.49
CA ARG A 41 11.80 1.94 -3.49
C ARG A 41 13.01 2.31 -4.34
N LEU A 42 13.23 3.60 -4.58
CA LEU A 42 14.36 4.12 -5.37
C LEU A 42 15.55 4.55 -4.50
N GLY A 43 15.44 4.51 -3.16
CA GLY A 43 16.49 5.00 -2.26
C GLY A 43 16.79 6.49 -2.40
N CYS A 44 15.77 7.32 -2.64
CA CYS A 44 15.91 8.75 -2.88
C CYS A 44 14.92 9.58 -2.03
N THR A 45 14.94 10.91 -2.17
CA THR A 45 14.01 11.80 -1.44
C THR A 45 12.68 11.95 -2.16
N THR A 46 11.62 12.27 -1.42
CA THR A 46 10.30 12.58 -2.00
C THR A 46 10.34 13.77 -2.96
N ASP A 47 11.18 14.76 -2.68
CA ASP A 47 11.38 15.93 -3.54
C ASP A 47 12.01 15.53 -4.87
N TYR A 48 12.96 14.59 -4.85
CA TYR A 48 13.55 14.06 -6.07
C TYR A 48 12.51 13.34 -6.93
N VAL A 49 11.59 12.57 -6.31
CA VAL A 49 10.47 11.96 -7.04
C VAL A 49 9.59 13.03 -7.68
N VAL A 50 9.30 14.14 -7.00
CA VAL A 50 8.53 15.26 -7.58
C VAL A 50 9.24 15.87 -8.78
N VAL A 51 10.57 16.05 -8.71
CA VAL A 51 11.39 16.49 -9.84
C VAL A 51 11.27 15.49 -11.00
N MET A 52 11.40 14.18 -10.73
CA MET A 52 11.25 13.15 -11.77
C MET A 52 9.89 13.17 -12.46
N VAL A 53 8.82 13.47 -11.72
CA VAL A 53 7.47 13.65 -12.31
C VAL A 53 7.43 14.88 -13.22
N ARG A 54 8.02 16.01 -12.79
CA ARG A 54 8.05 17.25 -13.57
C ARG A 54 8.91 17.17 -14.82
N GLU A 55 9.99 16.40 -14.76
CA GLU A 55 10.90 16.12 -15.88
C GLU A 55 10.39 15.00 -16.79
N GLU A 56 9.18 14.48 -16.57
CA GLU A 56 8.58 13.36 -17.32
C GLU A 56 9.43 12.07 -17.32
N ARG A 57 10.35 11.93 -16.36
CA ARG A 57 11.17 10.71 -16.17
C ARG A 57 10.34 9.56 -15.63
N ILE A 58 9.28 9.88 -14.89
CA ILE A 58 8.22 8.93 -14.57
C ILE A 58 7.15 9.04 -15.67
N PRO A 59 6.80 7.94 -16.36
CA PRO A 59 5.82 7.98 -17.43
C PRO A 59 4.47 8.56 -16.95
N PRO A 60 3.82 9.44 -17.73
CA PRO A 60 2.50 9.98 -17.37
C PRO A 60 1.44 8.89 -17.15
N SER A 61 1.59 7.73 -17.80
CA SER A 61 0.74 6.56 -17.59
C SER A 61 0.78 6.03 -16.16
N CYS A 62 1.86 6.27 -15.40
CA CYS A 62 1.96 5.91 -13.99
C CYS A 62 1.22 6.88 -13.08
N LEU A 63 0.91 8.09 -13.53
CA LEU A 63 0.31 9.16 -12.73
C LEU A 63 -1.21 9.02 -12.67
N VAL A 64 -1.79 9.32 -11.50
CA VAL A 64 -3.24 9.43 -11.35
C VAL A 64 -3.68 10.83 -11.82
N PRO A 65 -4.60 10.94 -12.79
CA PRO A 65 -5.09 12.22 -13.28
C PRO A 65 -5.69 13.09 -12.17
N GLY A 66 -5.50 14.41 -12.24
CA GLY A 66 -6.02 15.35 -11.25
C GLY A 66 -5.26 15.37 -9.92
N THR A 67 -4.10 14.72 -9.84
CA THR A 67 -3.15 14.86 -8.73
C THR A 67 -1.97 15.74 -9.12
N GLY A 68 -1.25 16.28 -8.13
CA GLY A 68 -0.27 17.36 -8.34
C GLY A 68 -0.89 18.76 -8.16
N ASN A 69 -0.13 19.81 -8.53
CA ASN A 69 -0.56 21.22 -8.47
C ASN A 69 -1.08 21.67 -7.09
N GLY A 70 -0.21 21.56 -6.07
CA GLY A 70 -0.53 21.95 -4.68
C GLY A 70 -1.09 20.80 -3.82
N LYS A 71 -1.42 19.66 -4.43
CA LYS A 71 -1.73 18.40 -3.73
C LYS A 71 -0.62 17.37 -3.94
N PRO A 72 -0.41 16.43 -2.99
CA PRO A 72 0.52 15.33 -3.18
C PRO A 72 0.22 14.54 -4.45
N TRP A 73 1.27 14.19 -5.21
CA TRP A 73 1.15 13.31 -6.37
C TRP A 73 0.69 11.92 -5.95
N LYS A 74 -0.19 11.32 -6.76
CA LYS A 74 -0.57 9.91 -6.63
C LYS A 74 -0.23 9.17 -7.91
N LEU A 75 0.21 7.92 -7.74
CA LEU A 75 0.61 7.05 -8.83
C LEU A 75 -0.11 5.72 -8.72
N TYR A 76 -0.41 5.09 -9.86
CA TYR A 76 -0.93 3.74 -9.92
C TYR A 76 0.16 2.76 -9.50
N ARG A 77 -0.05 2.02 -8.41
CA ARG A 77 0.94 1.12 -7.81
C ARG A 77 1.49 0.11 -8.82
N SER A 78 0.60 -0.61 -9.51
CA SER A 78 0.99 -1.62 -10.49
C SER A 78 1.89 -1.07 -11.60
N ARG A 79 1.57 0.13 -12.11
CA ARG A 79 2.33 0.75 -13.20
C ARG A 79 3.67 1.28 -12.73
N ILE A 80 3.73 1.91 -11.55
CA ILE A 80 4.99 2.44 -11.02
C ILE A 80 5.92 1.31 -10.58
N ASP A 81 5.39 0.22 -10.00
CA ASP A 81 6.18 -0.96 -9.65
C ASP A 81 6.82 -1.58 -10.89
N GLN A 82 6.02 -1.78 -11.95
CA GLN A 82 6.52 -2.30 -13.22
C GLN A 82 7.60 -1.39 -13.82
N TRP A 83 7.41 -0.08 -13.80
CA TRP A 83 8.42 0.87 -14.29
C TRP A 83 9.70 0.84 -13.46
N ILE A 84 9.61 0.75 -12.11
CA ILE A 84 10.78 0.63 -11.23
C ILE A 84 11.57 -0.65 -11.54
N GLU A 85 10.87 -1.76 -11.77
CA GLU A 85 11.49 -3.08 -12.03
C GLU A 85 12.19 -3.18 -13.38
N HIS A 86 11.73 -2.43 -14.39
CA HIS A 86 12.24 -2.49 -15.77
C HIS A 86 13.11 -1.29 -16.17
N ARG A 87 13.58 -0.53 -15.17
CA ARG A 87 14.45 0.64 -15.36
C ARG A 87 15.92 0.23 -15.39
#